data_AF-A0A9D7WXA7-F1
#
_entry.id   AF-A0A9D7WXA7-F1
#
_cell.length_a   1.000
_cell.length_b   1.000
_cell.length_c   1.000
_cell.angle_alpha   90.00
_cell.angle_beta   90.00
_cell.angle_gamma   90.00
#
_symmetry.space_group_name_H-M   'P 1'
#
loop_
_entity.id
_entity.type
_entity.pdbx_description
1 polymer ?
#
loop_
_entity_poly.entity_id
_entity_poly.type
_entity_poly.pdbx_seq_one_letter_code
_entity_poly.pdbx_strand_id
1 'polypeptide(L)' 'GSLGILYGDYNSHRLPYYSRLDIDFKKTFHFGKRMKLEVDLSVTNVLNEKNVFYVDRVTNTVVYQLPILPSLGLSFSF' A
#
# COMPACT_ATOMS: atom_id res chain seq x y z
N GLY A 1 -11.93 32.60 -15.87
CA GLY A 1 -10.57 32.23 -16.30
C GLY A 1 -10.41 30.74 -16.17
N SER A 2 -9.71 30.10 -17.11
CA SER A 2 -9.38 28.67 -17.03
C SER A 2 -8.22 28.44 -16.06
N LEU A 3 -8.31 27.45 -15.19
CA LEU A 3 -7.20 27.02 -14.34
C LEU A 3 -6.06 26.51 -15.25
N GLY A 4 -4.93 27.21 -15.27
CA GLY A 4 -3.72 26.81 -16.00
C GLY A 4 -2.67 26.28 -15.04
N ILE A 5 -2.12 25.10 -15.31
CA ILE A 5 -0.98 24.55 -14.55
C ILE A 5 0.30 25.09 -15.17
N LEU A 6 1.09 25.84 -14.39
CA LEU A 6 2.43 26.26 -14.78
C LEU A 6 3.43 25.15 -14.44
N TYR A 7 4.05 24.57 -15.45
CA TYR A 7 5.08 23.54 -15.28
C TYR A 7 6.46 24.18 -15.11
N GLY A 8 7.30 23.56 -14.28
CA GLY A 8 8.72 23.90 -14.18
C GLY A 8 9.55 23.22 -15.28
N ASP A 9 10.85 23.51 -15.29
CA ASP A 9 11.79 22.93 -16.26
C ASP A 9 11.85 21.40 -16.16
N TYR A 10 12.18 20.77 -17.29
CA TYR A 10 12.31 19.32 -17.40
C TYR A 10 13.27 18.75 -16.36
N ASN A 11 12.82 17.75 -15.61
CA ASN A 11 13.59 17.05 -14.57
C ASN A 11 14.18 17.95 -13.47
N SER A 12 13.66 19.17 -13.30
CA SER A 12 14.12 20.11 -12.26
C SER A 12 13.95 19.58 -10.84
N HIS A 13 13.01 18.65 -10.62
CA HIS A 13 12.70 18.07 -9.32
C HIS A 13 12.44 16.57 -9.43
N ARG A 14 12.69 15.86 -8.33
CA ARG A 14 12.39 14.44 -8.17
C ARG A 14 11.70 14.22 -6.82
N LEU A 15 10.83 13.22 -6.76
CA LEU A 15 10.25 12.81 -5.48
C LEU A 15 11.33 12.26 -4.54
N PRO A 16 11.11 12.35 -3.22
CA PRO A 16 12.00 11.75 -2.22
C PRO A 16 12.19 10.24 -2.42
N TYR A 17 13.19 9.69 -1.76
CA TYR A 17 13.43 8.25 -1.72
C TYR A 17 12.23 7.51 -1.12
N TYR A 18 12.04 6.27 -1.57
CA TYR A 18 10.95 5.39 -1.18
C TYR A 18 11.49 4.06 -0.64
N SER A 19 11.00 3.64 0.52
CA SER A 19 11.27 2.32 1.08
C SER A 19 10.01 1.79 1.77
N ARG A 20 9.64 0.54 1.46
CA ARG A 20 8.50 -0.13 2.06
C ARG A 20 8.82 -1.60 2.24
N LEU A 21 8.55 -2.11 3.45
CA LEU A 21 8.59 -3.52 3.78
C LEU A 21 7.18 -3.99 4.13
N ASP A 22 6.74 -5.05 3.48
CA ASP A 22 5.49 -5.75 3.79
C ASP A 22 5.83 -7.18 4.21
N ILE A 23 5.11 -7.71 5.19
CA ILE A 23 5.25 -9.10 5.67
C ILE A 23 3.91 -9.79 5.52
N ASP A 24 3.94 -11.02 5.01
CA ASP A 24 2.77 -11.87 4.80
C ASP A 24 3.05 -13.28 5.35
N PHE A 25 2.10 -13.82 6.11
CA PHE A 25 2.11 -15.18 6.61
C PHE A 25 0.79 -15.87 6.34
N LYS A 26 0.87 -16.95 5.56
CA LYS A 26 -0.28 -17.76 5.18
C LYS A 26 -0.21 -19.17 5.74
N LYS A 27 -1.29 -19.61 6.38
CA LYS A 27 -1.46 -20.98 6.84
C LYS A 27 -2.74 -21.58 6.28
N THR A 28 -2.59 -22.72 5.62
CA THR A 28 -3.72 -23.57 5.21
C THR A 28 -3.89 -24.73 6.18
N PHE A 29 -5.12 -24.93 6.65
CA PHE A 29 -5.59 -26.09 7.40
C PHE A 29 -6.49 -26.94 6.50
N HIS A 30 -6.24 -28.24 6.43
CA HIS A 30 -7.05 -29.18 5.67
C HIS A 30 -7.91 -30.01 6.62
N PHE A 31 -9.21 -30.05 6.37
CA PHE A 31 -10.17 -30.88 7.11
C PHE A 31 -10.69 -31.98 6.17
N GLY A 32 -10.08 -33.16 6.26
CA GLY A 32 -10.38 -34.26 5.34
C GLY A 32 -9.96 -33.95 3.89
N LYS A 33 -10.72 -34.47 2.92
CA LYS A 33 -10.36 -34.40 1.49
C LYS A 33 -10.96 -33.22 0.73
N ARG A 34 -11.96 -32.55 1.29
CA ARG A 34 -12.77 -31.55 0.57
C ARG A 34 -12.75 -30.17 1.21
N MET A 35 -12.52 -30.09 2.52
CA MET A 35 -12.60 -28.82 3.24
C MET A 35 -11.20 -28.24 3.49
N LYS A 36 -11.06 -26.94 3.25
CA LYS A 36 -9.84 -26.16 3.46
C LYS A 36 -10.19 -24.87 4.17
N LEU A 37 -9.41 -24.50 5.20
CA LEU A 37 -9.39 -23.17 5.79
C LEU A 37 -8.03 -22.53 5.54
N GLU A 38 -8.03 -21.36 4.92
CA GLU A 38 -6.84 -20.53 4.76
C GLU A 38 -6.94 -19.33 5.69
N VAL A 39 -5.88 -19.14 6.48
CA VAL A 39 -5.69 -17.99 7.35
C VAL A 39 -4.49 -17.22 6.79
N ASP A 40 -4.68 -15.93 6.56
CA ASP A 40 -3.71 -15.02 5.97
C ASP A 40 -3.52 -13.85 6.94
N LEU A 41 -2.29 -13.64 7.38
CA LEU A 41 -1.91 -12.57 8.29
C LEU A 41 -0.86 -11.71 7.60
N SER A 42 -1.18 -10.46 7.35
CA SER A 42 -0.26 -9.53 6.70
C SER A 42 -0.10 -8.24 7.47
N VAL A 43 1.08 -7.64 7.36
CA VAL A 43 1.38 -6.31 7.88
C VAL A 43 2.04 -5.54 6.75
N THR A 44 1.33 -4.53 6.26
CA THR A 44 1.80 -3.60 5.24
C THR A 44 2.53 -2.43 5.88
N ASN A 45 3.58 -1.92 5.23
CA ASN A 45 4.38 -0.78 5.67
C ASN A 45 4.93 -0.99 7.09
N VAL A 46 5.62 -2.11 7.31
CA VAL A 46 6.22 -2.50 8.60
C VAL A 46 7.21 -1.46 9.12
N LEU A 47 7.91 -0.76 8.22
CA LEU A 47 8.82 0.34 8.58
C LEU A 47 8.07 1.60 9.05
N ASN A 48 6.75 1.65 8.84
CA ASN A 48 5.87 2.78 9.15
C ASN A 48 6.38 4.11 8.56
N GLU A 49 7.00 4.05 7.38
CA GLU A 49 7.55 5.20 6.69
C GLU A 49 6.44 6.01 6.01
N LYS A 50 6.58 7.35 6.02
CA LYS A 50 5.65 8.28 5.36
C LYS A 50 6.01 8.43 3.89
N ASN A 51 5.80 7.38 3.12
CA ASN A 51 6.03 7.39 1.68
C ASN A 51 4.97 8.25 0.95
N VAL A 52 5.40 9.02 -0.05
CA VAL A 52 4.48 9.78 -0.91
C VAL A 52 3.67 8.80 -1.75
N PHE A 53 2.34 8.88 -1.64
CA PHE A 53 1.43 8.10 -2.49
C PHE A 53 1.18 8.82 -3.81
N TYR A 54 0.77 10.09 -3.74
CA TYR A 54 0.73 10.99 -4.89
C TYR A 54 0.80 12.46 -4.44
N VAL A 55 0.99 13.36 -5.40
CA VAL A 55 0.89 14.81 -5.19
C VAL A 55 -0.25 15.33 -6.04
N ASP A 56 -1.23 15.97 -5.41
CA ASP A 56 -2.28 16.69 -6.13
C ASP A 56 -1.65 17.89 -6.85
N ARG A 57 -1.76 17.92 -8.19
CA ARG A 57 -1.16 18.97 -9.03
C ARG A 57 -1.93 20.29 -9.03
N VAL A 58 -3.18 20.28 -8.58
CA VAL A 58 -4.04 21.47 -8.50
C VAL A 58 -3.86 22.17 -7.17
N THR A 59 -3.91 21.42 -6.07
CA THR A 59 -3.77 21.96 -4.71
C THR A 59 -2.33 21.95 -4.20
N ASN A 60 -1.42 21.29 -4.91
CA ASN A 60 -0.04 21.01 -4.51
C ASN A 60 0.08 20.28 -3.16
N THR A 61 -0.95 19.49 -2.82
CA THR A 61 -0.99 18.72 -1.57
C THR A 61 -0.36 17.35 -1.76
N VAL A 62 0.56 16.99 -0.86
CA VAL A 62 1.18 15.66 -0.83
C VAL A 62 0.30 14.71 -0.03
N VAL A 63 -0.12 13.61 -0.64
CA VAL A 63 -0.87 12.55 0.01
C VAL A 63 0.08 11.41 0.31
N TYR A 64 0.14 11.01 1.58
CA TYR A 64 1.00 9.93 2.06
C TYR A 64 0.29 8.58 2.02
N GLN A 65 1.07 7.51 1.87
CA GLN A 65 0.58 6.15 2.05
C GLN A 65 0.06 5.93 3.46
N LEU A 66 -0.77 4.90 3.63
CA LEU A 66 -1.22 4.49 4.95
C LEU A 66 -0.01 4.17 5.85
N PRO A 67 -0.13 4.45 7.17
CA PRO A 67 0.78 3.94 8.18
C PRO A 67 0.86 2.41 8.16
N ILE A 68 1.59 1.84 9.11
CA ILE A 68 1.56 0.39 9.34
C ILE A 68 0.12 -0.14 9.38
N LEU A 69 -0.16 -1.12 8.51
CA LEU A 69 -1.50 -1.63 8.27
C LEU A 69 -1.53 -3.14 8.49
N PRO A 70 -1.95 -3.61 9.67
CA PRO A 70 -2.18 -5.02 9.92
C PRO A 70 -3.47 -5.49 9.23
N SER A 71 -3.48 -6.73 8.75
CA SER A 71 -4.59 -7.35 8.03
C SER A 71 -4.71 -8.83 8.39
N LEU A 72 -5.95 -9.32 8.46
CA LEU A 72 -6.29 -10.73 8.67
C LEU A 72 -7.31 -11.15 7.60
N GLY A 73 -6.94 -12.13 6.78
CA GLY A 73 -7.79 -12.81 5.83
C GLY A 73 -8.17 -14.20 6.31
N LEU A 74 -9.43 -14.57 6.12
CA LEU A 74 -9.93 -15.92 6.34
C LEU A 74 -10.67 -16.37 5.08
N SER A 75 -10.33 -17.53 4.56
CA SER A 75 -11.02 -18.14 3.42
C SER A 75 -11.35 -19.59 3.73
N PHE A 76 -12.62 -19.96 3.59
CA PHE A 76 -13.08 -21.32 3.83
C PHE A 76 -13.66 -21.90 2.53
N SER A 77 -13.27 -23.13 2.20
CA SER A 77 -13.68 -23.84 0.99
C SER A 77 -14.12 -25.26 1.35
N PHE A 78 -15.13 -25.79 0.64
CA PHE A 78 -15.79 -27.08 0.93
C PHE A 78 -16.01 -27.93 -0.33
#